data_AF-A0A8C6VLW3-F1
#
_entry.id   AF-A0A8C6VLW3-F1
#
_cell.length_a   1.000
_cell.length_b   1.000
_cell.length_c   1.000
_cell.angle_alpha   90.00
_cell.angle_beta   90.00
_cell.angle_gamma   90.00
#
_symmetry.space_group_name_H-M   'P 1'
#
loop_
_entity.id
_entity.type
_entity.pdbx_description
1 polymer ?
#
loop_
_entity_poly.entity_id
_entity_poly.type
_entity_poly.pdbx_seq_one_letter_code
_entity_poly.pdbx_strand_id
1 'polypeptide(L)'
;NKTLLAISNTDVLSSSSFEFPADWSIKTRLLVTSSQSFAWADHLKAQEESQGYIQHCRATLINLPQSIQQNLVYWLHPFFPWLPLFPRIGADRKMVGKSHPCAFNEELQQVFMNEWSLSFTSLYNLLRAKLCPYFYVCTYQFTVLFRAAGLAGSDMITALISPTTKGLREAMKNEGKEKELEMSGGDGSDDDEDDGLLWLVEMGVEDKIKPDTISTKFCKEKNGMKLDHRPESVVLVKGTNTFTLLNFLINCKSLVASAGPQAGIPPTLLSPVAFRGATMQTLKARSINVRTQARSHYKNLFSLEIVGPVMPHCLHSLSMLLKSAQNGTFSAVCYTHEPTAVFNAGISNKQDMKLVVIKRLSNCGLHPNTLSQLALNSTLGKSAIRLLEMSDYLYTWKL
;
A
#
# COMPACT_ATOMS: atom_id res chain seq x y z
N ASN A 1 27.45 21.75 17.26
CA ASN A 1 26.36 21.28 16.37
C ASN A 1 26.81 20.13 15.50
N LYS A 2 26.95 18.93 16.09
CA LYS A 2 27.11 17.65 15.40
C LYS A 2 25.89 16.82 15.77
N THR A 3 24.88 16.80 14.91
CA THR A 3 23.75 15.87 15.04
C THR A 3 24.12 14.61 14.28
N LEU A 4 25.04 13.84 14.85
CA LEU A 4 25.27 12.46 14.43
C LEU A 4 24.09 11.68 15.03
N LEU A 5 23.10 11.37 14.19
CA LEU A 5 22.02 10.45 14.52
C LEU A 5 22.68 9.13 14.96
N ALA A 6 22.52 8.81 16.25
CA ALA A 6 22.92 7.53 16.79
C ALA A 6 22.10 6.45 16.10
N ILE A 7 22.73 5.73 15.18
CA ILE A 7 22.21 4.51 14.58
C ILE A 7 22.23 3.46 15.69
N SER A 8 21.06 3.05 16.16
CA SER A 8 20.93 1.95 17.12
C SER A 8 21.40 0.64 16.47
N ASN A 9 22.38 -0.02 17.09
CA ASN A 9 23.04 -1.26 16.64
C ASN A 9 22.13 -2.51 16.70
N THR A 10 21.10 -2.58 15.87
CA THR A 10 20.33 -3.80 15.60
C THR A 10 19.96 -3.93 14.12
N ASP A 11 20.80 -3.42 13.23
CA ASP A 11 20.56 -3.53 11.79
C ASP A 11 21.23 -4.81 11.26
N VAL A 12 20.42 -5.84 11.04
CA VAL A 12 20.87 -7.06 10.35
C VAL A 12 21.08 -6.73 8.88
N LEU A 13 22.32 -6.75 8.42
CA LEU A 13 22.68 -6.55 7.01
C LEU A 13 22.34 -7.81 6.21
N SER A 14 21.64 -7.66 5.10
CA SER A 14 21.37 -8.77 4.19
C SER A 14 22.63 -9.22 3.45
N SER A 15 22.63 -10.47 2.95
CA SER A 15 23.58 -10.88 1.91
C SER A 15 23.36 -10.07 0.63
N SER A 16 24.41 -9.94 -0.18
CA SER A 16 24.35 -9.28 -1.48
C SER A 16 23.53 -10.13 -2.46
N SER A 17 22.61 -9.50 -3.18
CA SER A 17 21.79 -10.17 -4.19
C SER A 17 21.53 -9.27 -5.39
N PHE A 18 21.15 -9.89 -6.52
CA PHE A 18 20.79 -9.15 -7.73
C PHE A 18 19.44 -8.42 -7.63
N GLU A 19 18.59 -8.84 -6.69
CA GLU A 19 17.28 -8.27 -6.41
C GLU A 19 17.01 -8.27 -4.90
N PHE A 20 16.39 -7.20 -4.39
CA PHE A 20 15.92 -7.13 -3.01
C PHE A 20 14.47 -7.64 -2.90
N PRO A 21 14.01 -8.13 -1.74
CA PRO A 21 12.64 -8.64 -1.56
C PRO A 21 11.59 -7.53 -1.65
N ALA A 22 10.35 -7.91 -1.98
CA ALA A 22 9.23 -6.98 -1.98
C ALA A 22 8.98 -6.38 -0.58
N ASP A 23 8.93 -5.06 -0.52
CA ASP A 23 8.59 -4.30 0.68
C ASP A 23 7.20 -3.68 0.53
N TRP A 24 6.22 -4.25 1.24
CA TRP A 24 4.80 -3.85 1.29
C TRP A 24 4.52 -2.69 2.25
N SER A 25 5.54 -2.12 2.89
CA SER A 25 5.39 -0.92 3.70
C SER A 25 5.38 0.34 2.83
N ILE A 26 4.66 1.37 3.28
CA ILE A 26 4.64 2.67 2.61
C ILE A 26 5.76 3.53 3.20
N LYS A 27 6.60 4.14 2.36
CA LYS A 27 7.57 5.13 2.83
C LYS A 27 6.99 6.53 2.74
N THR A 28 7.33 7.39 3.69
CA THR A 28 6.94 8.81 3.70
C THR A 28 7.99 9.69 3.01
N ARG A 29 9.24 9.22 3.00
CA ARG A 29 10.38 9.90 2.41
C ARG A 29 11.42 8.88 1.95
N LEU A 30 12.02 9.13 0.80
CA LEU A 30 13.15 8.39 0.26
C LEU A 30 14.29 9.36 0.01
N LEU A 31 15.46 9.09 0.57
CA LEU A 31 16.66 9.91 0.40
C LEU A 31 17.73 9.08 -0.30
N VAL A 32 17.95 9.35 -1.58
CA VAL A 32 18.95 8.67 -2.40
C VAL A 32 20.20 9.51 -2.45
N THR A 33 21.36 8.88 -2.30
CA THR A 33 22.67 9.50 -2.41
C THR A 33 23.53 8.75 -3.42
N SER A 34 24.25 9.47 -4.26
CA SER A 34 25.19 8.89 -5.22
C SER A 34 26.37 9.83 -5.48
N SER A 35 27.43 9.29 -6.07
CA SER A 35 28.56 10.06 -6.61
C SER A 35 28.23 10.74 -7.93
N GLN A 36 27.17 10.29 -8.62
CA GLN A 36 26.73 10.85 -9.90
C GLN A 36 25.59 11.86 -9.72
N SER A 37 25.46 12.79 -10.67
CA SER A 37 24.47 13.84 -10.59
C SER A 37 23.04 13.35 -10.84
N PHE A 38 22.09 13.96 -10.13
CA PHE A 38 20.65 13.83 -10.35
C PHE A 38 20.08 14.96 -11.24
N ALA A 39 20.91 15.59 -12.08
CA ALA A 39 20.46 16.68 -12.96
C ALA A 39 19.26 16.31 -13.85
N TRP A 40 19.13 15.03 -14.19
CA TRP A 40 17.98 14.48 -14.93
C TRP A 40 16.65 14.55 -14.15
N ALA A 41 16.67 14.78 -12.85
CA ALA A 41 15.48 14.89 -11.99
C ALA A 41 15.07 16.34 -11.66
N ASP A 42 15.98 17.32 -11.78
CA ASP A 42 15.73 18.71 -11.34
C ASP A 42 15.09 19.60 -12.44
N HIS A 43 15.34 19.32 -13.71
CA HIS A 43 14.92 20.17 -14.83
C HIS A 43 14.17 19.39 -15.91
N LEU A 44 13.13 18.66 -15.50
CA LEU A 44 12.27 18.01 -16.47
C LEU A 44 11.58 19.05 -17.36
N LYS A 45 11.60 18.80 -18.67
CA LYS A 45 10.84 19.66 -19.59
C LYS A 45 9.35 19.41 -19.38
N ALA A 46 8.52 20.45 -19.50
CA ALA A 46 7.06 20.32 -19.41
C ALA A 46 6.48 19.24 -20.36
N GLN A 47 7.13 19.03 -21.52
CA GLN A 47 6.79 17.95 -22.44
C GLN A 47 7.03 16.55 -21.83
N GLU A 48 8.15 16.34 -21.15
CA GLU A 48 8.49 15.05 -20.51
C GLU A 48 7.56 14.77 -19.31
N GLU A 49 7.18 15.82 -18.58
CA GLU A 49 6.22 15.73 -17.48
C GLU A 49 4.82 15.34 -17.97
N SER A 50 4.31 16.05 -18.99
CA SER A 50 3.01 15.73 -19.60
C SER A 50 2.99 14.33 -20.24
N GLN A 51 4.08 13.92 -20.88
CA GLN A 51 4.24 12.55 -21.39
C GLN A 51 4.19 11.54 -20.24
N GLY A 52 4.91 11.78 -19.13
CA GLY A 52 4.89 10.92 -17.95
C GLY A 52 3.48 10.71 -17.39
N TYR A 53 2.66 11.77 -17.32
CA TYR A 53 1.26 11.65 -16.87
C TYR A 53 0.40 10.82 -17.81
N ILE A 54 0.48 11.06 -19.12
CA ILE A 54 -0.27 10.31 -20.12
C ILE A 54 0.11 8.83 -20.06
N GLN A 55 1.40 8.54 -19.93
CA GLN A 55 1.94 7.19 -19.90
C GLN A 55 1.53 6.45 -18.62
N HIS A 56 1.53 7.13 -17.48
CA HIS A 56 0.99 6.60 -16.22
C HIS A 56 -0.50 6.25 -16.35
N CYS A 57 -1.31 7.17 -16.87
CA CYS A 57 -2.74 6.94 -17.06
C CYS A 57 -3.03 5.76 -17.99
N ARG A 58 -2.23 5.64 -19.06
CA ARG A 58 -2.39 4.59 -20.07
C ARG A 58 -1.71 3.29 -19.69
N ALA A 59 -1.06 3.21 -18.52
CA ALA A 59 -0.40 1.99 -18.08
C ALA A 59 0.60 1.45 -19.14
N THR A 60 1.18 2.35 -19.95
CA THR A 60 1.96 1.96 -21.12
C THR A 60 3.39 1.60 -20.70
N LEU A 61 3.86 0.45 -21.19
CA LEU A 61 5.19 -0.06 -20.93
C LEU A 61 6.21 0.73 -21.74
N ILE A 62 7.17 1.37 -21.06
CA ILE A 62 8.19 2.18 -21.72
C ILE A 62 9.56 1.67 -21.33
N ASN A 63 10.45 1.66 -22.31
CA ASN A 63 11.86 1.42 -22.12
C ASN A 63 12.45 2.57 -21.28
N LEU A 64 12.88 2.26 -20.05
CA LEU A 64 13.75 3.14 -19.26
C LEU A 64 14.90 3.66 -20.17
N PRO A 65 15.28 4.96 -20.08
CA PRO A 65 15.37 5.72 -18.83
C PRO A 65 14.57 7.05 -18.77
N GLN A 66 13.56 7.28 -19.61
CA GLN A 66 13.14 8.67 -19.91
C GLN A 66 12.09 9.36 -19.03
N SER A 67 11.41 8.72 -18.06
CA SER A 67 10.47 9.46 -17.21
C SER A 67 10.40 8.94 -15.78
N ILE A 68 11.16 9.57 -14.88
CA ILE A 68 10.94 9.44 -13.44
C ILE A 68 9.48 9.76 -13.06
N GLN A 69 8.84 10.67 -13.79
CA GLN A 69 7.50 11.17 -13.49
C GLN A 69 6.44 10.08 -13.43
N GLN A 70 6.45 9.10 -14.35
CA GLN A 70 5.51 7.98 -14.29
C GLN A 70 5.60 7.22 -12.96
N ASN A 71 6.81 7.05 -12.43
CA ASN A 71 7.04 6.34 -11.17
C ASN A 71 6.70 7.16 -9.92
N LEU A 72 6.49 8.47 -10.09
CA LEU A 72 6.15 9.39 -9.01
C LEU A 72 4.64 9.64 -8.89
N VAL A 73 3.82 9.11 -9.81
CA VAL A 73 2.37 9.34 -9.80
C VAL A 73 1.66 8.26 -8.98
N TYR A 74 0.66 8.67 -8.20
CA TYR A 74 -0.24 7.78 -7.48
C TYR A 74 -1.67 8.31 -7.45
N TRP A 75 -2.62 7.45 -7.12
CA TRP A 75 -4.04 7.78 -7.04
C TRP A 75 -4.52 7.81 -5.59
N LEU A 76 -5.25 8.87 -5.23
CA LEU A 76 -5.69 9.14 -3.87
C LEU A 76 -7.16 9.59 -3.83
N HIS A 77 -7.92 9.09 -2.86
CA HIS A 77 -9.31 9.52 -2.60
C HIS A 77 -9.66 9.42 -1.11
N PRO A 78 -10.38 10.38 -0.50
CA PRO A 78 -10.70 11.70 -1.06
C PRO A 78 -9.42 12.54 -1.17
N PHE A 79 -9.45 13.64 -1.92
CA PHE A 79 -8.37 14.61 -1.98
C PHE A 79 -8.87 15.99 -1.53
N PHE A 80 -8.18 16.59 -0.57
CA PHE A 80 -8.45 17.96 -0.12
C PHE A 80 -7.15 18.77 -0.23
N PRO A 81 -7.07 19.79 -1.11
CA PRO A 81 -5.85 20.57 -1.32
C PRO A 81 -5.26 21.21 -0.05
N TRP A 82 -6.12 21.52 0.93
CA TRP A 82 -5.76 22.17 2.18
C TRP A 82 -5.36 21.21 3.32
N LEU A 83 -5.53 19.90 3.14
CA LEU A 83 -5.31 18.91 4.20
C LEU A 83 -4.47 17.72 3.69
N PRO A 84 -3.29 17.47 4.28
CA PRO A 84 -2.53 16.26 3.98
C PRO A 84 -3.27 15.03 4.54
N LEU A 85 -3.69 14.15 3.63
CA LEU A 85 -4.45 12.94 3.96
C LEU A 85 -3.59 11.68 4.11
N PHE A 86 -2.26 11.82 3.98
CA PHE A 86 -1.28 10.80 4.28
C PHE A 86 0.01 11.44 4.83
N PRO A 87 0.67 10.83 5.84
CA PRO A 87 0.19 9.71 6.64
C PRO A 87 -0.98 10.12 7.56
N ARG A 88 -1.93 9.22 7.82
CA ARG A 88 -3.02 9.51 8.78
C ARG A 88 -2.63 9.25 10.22
N ILE A 89 -1.94 8.13 10.46
CA ILE A 89 -1.41 7.74 11.77
C ILE A 89 -0.03 8.39 11.94
N GLY A 90 0.17 9.12 13.04
CA GLY A 90 1.46 9.77 13.33
C GLY A 90 1.76 11.01 12.47
N ALA A 91 0.74 11.60 11.85
CA ALA A 91 0.88 12.88 11.14
C ALA A 91 1.40 13.98 12.08
N ASP A 92 2.31 14.82 11.59
CA ASP A 92 2.92 15.90 12.36
C ASP A 92 1.82 16.89 12.83
N ARG A 93 1.72 17.12 14.14
CA ARG A 93 0.60 17.83 14.81
C ARG A 93 0.55 19.33 14.50
N LYS A 94 1.32 19.81 13.51
CA LYS A 94 1.43 21.22 13.14
C LYS A 94 0.15 21.81 12.53
N MET A 95 -0.88 20.99 12.26
CA MET A 95 -2.21 21.43 11.82
C MET A 95 -3.29 21.38 12.91
N VAL A 96 -2.91 21.16 14.17
CA VAL A 96 -3.85 21.24 15.31
C VAL A 96 -4.36 22.69 15.45
N GLY A 97 -5.68 22.90 15.34
CA GLY A 97 -6.34 24.15 15.73
C GLY A 97 -7.20 24.85 14.66
N LYS A 98 -7.15 24.44 13.39
CA LYS A 98 -8.09 24.94 12.38
C LYS A 98 -9.25 23.97 12.26
N SER A 99 -10.37 24.27 12.92
CA SER A 99 -11.58 23.50 12.76
C SER A 99 -12.10 23.67 11.33
N HIS A 100 -12.30 22.56 10.63
CA HIS A 100 -12.81 22.54 9.27
C HIS A 100 -14.32 22.25 9.27
N PRO A 101 -15.09 22.81 8.33
CA PRO A 101 -16.55 22.73 8.31
C PRO A 101 -17.08 21.29 8.22
N CYS A 102 -16.29 20.37 7.66
CA CYS A 102 -16.65 18.94 7.59
C CYS A 102 -16.74 18.26 8.97
N ALA A 103 -16.13 18.80 10.03
CA ALA A 103 -16.21 18.21 11.36
C ALA A 103 -17.62 18.35 11.99
N PHE A 104 -18.41 19.35 11.59
CA PHE A 104 -19.66 19.71 12.26
C PHE A 104 -20.93 19.48 11.42
N ASN A 105 -20.80 19.21 10.12
CA ASN A 105 -21.95 19.00 9.24
C ASN A 105 -22.11 17.51 8.92
N GLU A 106 -23.10 16.88 9.55
CA GLU A 106 -23.41 15.45 9.37
C GLU A 106 -23.85 15.12 7.95
N GLU A 107 -24.58 15.99 7.26
CA GLU A 107 -25.00 15.79 5.86
C GLU A 107 -23.79 15.72 4.93
N LEU A 108 -22.82 16.63 5.10
CA LEU A 108 -21.58 16.60 4.33
C LEU A 108 -20.76 15.33 4.62
N GLN A 109 -20.72 14.88 5.87
CA GLN A 109 -20.04 13.63 6.23
C GLN A 109 -20.71 12.43 5.55
N GLN A 110 -22.03 12.39 5.50
CA GLN A 110 -22.77 11.34 4.79
C GLN A 110 -22.47 11.36 3.29
N VAL A 111 -22.47 12.53 2.65
CA VAL A 111 -22.11 12.67 1.23
C VAL A 111 -20.69 12.15 0.97
N PHE A 112 -19.72 12.52 1.81
CA PHE A 112 -18.34 12.04 1.65
C PHE A 112 -18.21 10.54 1.89
N MET A 113 -18.92 9.97 2.87
CA MET A 113 -18.94 8.53 3.11
C MET A 113 -19.60 7.77 1.94
N ASN A 114 -20.65 8.32 1.34
CA ASN A 114 -21.31 7.73 0.17
C ASN A 114 -20.39 7.74 -1.07
N GLU A 115 -19.72 8.86 -1.37
CA GLU A 115 -18.75 8.91 -2.47
C GLU A 115 -17.54 8.00 -2.20
N TRP A 116 -17.09 7.94 -0.95
CA TRP A 116 -16.01 7.05 -0.54
C TRP A 116 -16.40 5.57 -0.68
N SER A 117 -17.61 5.17 -0.31
CA SER A 117 -18.06 3.77 -0.40
C SER A 117 -18.17 3.31 -1.86
N LEU A 118 -18.64 4.18 -2.77
CA LEU A 118 -18.64 3.95 -4.21
C LEU A 118 -17.21 3.79 -4.75
N SER A 119 -16.29 4.66 -4.33
CA SER A 119 -14.89 4.63 -4.74
C SER A 119 -14.17 3.37 -4.22
N PHE A 120 -14.43 2.99 -2.97
CA PHE A 120 -13.86 1.80 -2.34
C PHE A 120 -14.39 0.51 -2.99
N THR A 121 -15.68 0.44 -3.28
CA THR A 121 -16.30 -0.69 -4.00
C THR A 121 -15.73 -0.83 -5.41
N SER A 122 -15.59 0.29 -6.13
CA SER A 122 -14.95 0.30 -7.46
C SER A 122 -13.52 -0.24 -7.41
N LEU A 123 -12.74 0.19 -6.41
CA LEU A 123 -11.35 -0.24 -6.23
C LEU A 123 -11.25 -1.74 -5.88
N TYR A 124 -12.17 -2.25 -5.05
CA TYR A 124 -12.25 -3.68 -4.76
C TYR A 124 -12.64 -4.51 -6.00
N ASN A 125 -13.53 -3.99 -6.85
CA ASN A 125 -13.88 -4.63 -8.11
C ASN A 125 -12.69 -4.67 -9.09
N LEU A 126 -11.87 -3.61 -9.15
CA LEU A 126 -10.62 -3.61 -9.93
C LEU A 126 -9.62 -4.65 -9.41
N LEU A 127 -9.54 -4.84 -8.09
CA LEU A 127 -8.72 -5.87 -7.45
C LEU A 127 -9.20 -7.28 -7.84
N ARG A 128 -10.51 -7.52 -7.80
CA ARG A 128 -11.13 -8.79 -8.23
C ARG A 128 -10.89 -9.08 -9.69
N ALA A 129 -11.00 -8.06 -10.54
CA ALA A 129 -10.72 -8.13 -11.97
C ALA A 129 -9.22 -8.24 -12.31
N LYS A 130 -8.32 -8.22 -11.30
CA LYS A 130 -6.85 -8.26 -11.47
C LYS A 130 -6.29 -7.10 -12.29
N LEU A 131 -7.03 -5.99 -12.37
CA LEU A 131 -6.61 -4.75 -13.01
C LEU A 131 -5.92 -3.80 -12.03
N CYS A 132 -6.15 -3.99 -10.73
CA CYS A 132 -5.37 -3.34 -9.68
C CYS A 132 -4.60 -4.44 -8.91
N PRO A 133 -3.26 -4.33 -8.78
CA PRO A 133 -2.48 -5.34 -8.07
C PRO A 133 -2.72 -5.25 -6.56
N TYR A 134 -2.75 -4.05 -6.00
CA TYR A 134 -2.97 -3.84 -4.57
C TYR A 134 -3.42 -2.41 -4.31
N PHE A 135 -3.99 -2.17 -3.15
CA PHE A 135 -4.29 -0.81 -2.68
C PHE A 135 -4.28 -0.76 -1.15
N TYR A 136 -4.19 0.46 -0.60
CA TYR A 136 -4.25 0.70 0.84
C TYR A 136 -5.48 1.52 1.22
N VAL A 137 -6.01 1.22 2.40
CA VAL A 137 -7.02 2.02 3.10
C VAL A 137 -6.37 2.55 4.37
N CYS A 138 -6.08 3.84 4.41
CA CYS A 138 -5.43 4.50 5.55
C CYS A 138 -6.49 5.23 6.40
N THR A 139 -6.83 4.65 7.55
CA THR A 139 -7.68 5.28 8.56
C THR A 139 -6.81 6.02 9.58
N TYR A 140 -7.46 6.69 10.55
CA TYR A 140 -6.77 7.35 11.65
C TYR A 140 -6.24 6.39 12.74
N GLN A 141 -6.73 5.14 12.77
CA GLN A 141 -6.34 4.14 13.79
C GLN A 141 -5.53 2.97 13.20
N PHE A 142 -5.90 2.52 12.02
CA PHE A 142 -5.30 1.37 11.34
C PHE A 142 -5.18 1.59 9.83
N THR A 143 -4.31 0.81 9.20
CA THR A 143 -4.19 0.74 7.75
C THR A 143 -4.56 -0.67 7.29
N VAL A 144 -5.23 -0.77 6.15
CA VAL A 144 -5.55 -2.04 5.49
C VAL A 144 -4.81 -2.12 4.17
N LEU A 145 -4.12 -3.22 3.90
CA LEU A 145 -3.54 -3.54 2.60
C LEU A 145 -4.34 -4.66 1.94
N PHE A 146 -4.98 -4.36 0.81
CA PHE A 146 -5.63 -5.35 -0.05
C PHE A 146 -4.69 -5.73 -1.20
N ARG A 147 -4.54 -7.03 -1.48
CA ARG A 147 -3.68 -7.56 -2.54
C ARG A 147 -4.46 -8.53 -3.40
N ALA A 148 -4.27 -8.41 -4.72
CA ALA A 148 -4.88 -9.28 -5.70
C ALA A 148 -4.36 -10.71 -5.58
N ALA A 149 -5.16 -11.65 -6.08
CA ALA A 149 -4.78 -13.04 -6.22
C ALA A 149 -3.51 -13.17 -7.09
N GLY A 150 -2.52 -13.90 -6.57
CA GLY A 150 -1.21 -14.12 -7.18
C GLY A 150 -0.07 -13.32 -6.54
N LEU A 151 -0.37 -12.26 -5.79
CA LEU A 151 0.68 -11.44 -5.16
C LEU A 151 1.09 -12.00 -3.80
N ALA A 152 2.36 -11.77 -3.44
CA ALA A 152 2.97 -12.27 -2.20
C ALA A 152 2.65 -13.76 -1.95
N GLY A 153 2.82 -14.60 -2.98
CA GLY A 153 2.66 -16.05 -2.93
C GLY A 153 1.28 -16.58 -2.51
N SER A 154 0.23 -15.75 -2.59
CA SER A 154 -1.16 -16.16 -2.32
C SER A 154 -1.91 -16.39 -3.62
N ASP A 155 -2.67 -17.47 -3.72
CA ASP A 155 -3.56 -17.79 -4.85
C ASP A 155 -4.90 -17.03 -4.81
N MET A 156 -5.26 -16.51 -3.63
CA MET A 156 -6.49 -15.77 -3.36
C MET A 156 -6.22 -14.31 -2.97
N ILE A 157 -7.25 -13.48 -3.04
CA ILE A 157 -7.21 -12.09 -2.55
C ILE A 157 -6.92 -12.10 -1.05
N THR A 158 -6.06 -11.21 -0.59
CA THR A 158 -5.69 -11.09 0.82
C THR A 158 -5.84 -9.65 1.30
N ALA A 159 -6.29 -9.49 2.53
CA ALA A 159 -6.35 -8.20 3.21
C ALA A 159 -5.61 -8.29 4.55
N LEU A 160 -4.69 -7.35 4.79
CA LEU A 160 -3.91 -7.24 6.02
C LEU A 160 -4.29 -5.97 6.75
N ILE A 161 -4.57 -6.04 8.05
CA ILE A 161 -4.96 -4.89 8.87
C ILE A 161 -3.92 -4.69 9.97
N SER A 162 -3.40 -3.46 10.12
CA SER A 162 -2.49 -3.09 11.22
C SER A 162 -2.48 -1.59 11.52
N PRO A 163 -2.34 -1.17 12.80
CA PRO A 163 -2.46 -1.99 14.01
C PRO A 163 -3.91 -2.40 14.27
N THR A 164 -4.14 -3.50 14.98
CA THR A 164 -5.49 -3.95 15.35
C THR A 164 -5.71 -3.85 16.86
N THR A 165 -6.94 -3.52 17.26
CA THR A 165 -7.36 -3.51 18.66
C THR A 165 -8.20 -4.73 18.97
N LYS A 166 -8.28 -5.13 20.25
CA LYS A 166 -9.20 -6.17 20.68
C LYS A 166 -10.65 -5.89 20.24
N GLY A 167 -11.13 -4.67 20.40
CA GLY A 167 -12.48 -4.27 19.99
C GLY A 167 -12.73 -4.44 18.49
N LEU A 168 -11.75 -4.07 17.64
CA LEU A 168 -11.87 -4.27 16.19
C LEU A 168 -11.93 -5.76 15.83
N ARG A 169 -11.09 -6.59 16.48
CA ARG A 169 -11.07 -8.04 16.26
C ARG A 169 -12.37 -8.71 16.69
N GLU A 170 -12.98 -8.25 17.78
CA GLU A 170 -14.26 -8.76 18.27
C GLU A 170 -15.42 -8.32 17.37
N ALA A 171 -15.45 -7.06 16.93
CA ALA A 171 -16.46 -6.55 15.99
C ALA A 171 -16.45 -7.33 14.66
N MET A 172 -15.26 -7.56 14.09
CA MET A 172 -15.13 -8.38 12.87
C MET A 172 -15.59 -9.82 13.07
N LYS A 173 -15.43 -10.37 14.28
CA LYS A 173 -15.86 -11.74 14.60
C LYS A 173 -17.37 -11.84 14.75
N ASN A 174 -18.02 -10.80 15.27
CA ASN A 174 -19.47 -10.78 15.44
C ASN A 174 -20.17 -10.66 14.09
N GLU A 175 -19.73 -9.76 13.20
CA GLU A 175 -20.32 -9.67 11.85
C GLU A 175 -20.07 -10.94 11.00
N GLY A 176 -18.91 -11.59 11.18
CA GLY A 176 -18.65 -12.87 10.52
C GLY A 176 -19.59 -13.99 10.98
N LYS A 177 -20.02 -13.96 12.25
CA LYS A 177 -20.97 -14.93 12.81
C LYS A 177 -22.41 -14.61 12.44
N GLU A 178 -22.81 -13.34 12.42
CA GLU A 178 -24.18 -12.93 12.02
C GLU A 178 -24.48 -13.42 10.60
N LYS A 179 -23.53 -13.30 9.67
CA LYS A 179 -23.68 -13.85 8.30
C LYS A 179 -23.62 -15.38 8.21
N GLU A 180 -22.92 -16.08 9.10
CA GLU A 180 -22.99 -17.56 9.17
C GLU A 180 -24.33 -18.04 9.75
N LEU A 181 -24.93 -17.27 10.66
CA LEU A 181 -26.23 -17.57 11.26
C LEU A 181 -27.39 -17.26 10.31
N GLU A 182 -27.31 -16.19 9.52
CA GLU A 182 -28.26 -15.91 8.43
C GLU A 182 -28.27 -16.99 7.34
N MET A 183 -27.17 -17.75 7.21
CA MET A 183 -27.07 -18.88 6.28
C MET A 183 -27.42 -20.25 6.91
N SER A 184 -27.75 -20.31 8.21
CA SER A 184 -28.05 -21.56 8.92
C SER A 184 -29.31 -21.52 9.80
N GLY A 185 -30.06 -20.41 9.78
CA GLY A 185 -31.34 -20.26 10.48
C GLY A 185 -32.50 -20.13 9.51
N GLY A 186 -33.11 -21.27 9.15
CA GLY A 186 -34.32 -21.30 8.33
C GLY A 186 -34.86 -22.72 8.19
N ASP A 187 -35.33 -23.31 9.29
CA ASP A 187 -36.14 -24.52 9.26
C ASP A 187 -37.56 -24.11 9.67
N GLY A 188 -38.47 -24.02 8.69
CA GLY A 188 -39.90 -23.76 8.89
C GLY A 188 -40.61 -22.95 7.81
N SER A 189 -41.35 -23.67 6.94
CA SER A 189 -42.52 -23.30 6.12
C SER A 189 -42.40 -22.38 4.88
N ASP A 190 -42.63 -23.01 3.73
CA ASP A 190 -43.33 -22.66 2.47
C ASP A 190 -43.61 -21.19 2.05
N ASP A 191 -43.43 -21.04 0.72
CA ASP A 191 -43.97 -20.10 -0.28
C ASP A 191 -43.29 -18.74 -0.54
N ASP A 192 -42.76 -18.66 -1.78
CA ASP A 192 -42.59 -17.54 -2.71
C ASP A 192 -41.99 -16.20 -2.23
N GLU A 193 -40.73 -15.96 -2.61
CA GLU A 193 -40.30 -14.80 -3.44
C GLU A 193 -38.78 -14.90 -3.72
N ASP A 194 -38.45 -15.41 -4.90
CA ASP A 194 -37.10 -15.60 -5.42
C ASP A 194 -36.58 -14.26 -5.99
N ASP A 195 -35.95 -13.41 -5.16
CA ASP A 195 -35.42 -12.10 -5.62
C ASP A 195 -34.04 -11.72 -5.04
N GLY A 196 -33.32 -12.68 -4.44
CA GLY A 196 -32.03 -12.43 -3.78
C GLY A 196 -30.77 -12.59 -4.65
N LEU A 197 -30.89 -13.13 -5.87
CA LEU A 197 -29.73 -13.64 -6.63
C LEU A 197 -29.66 -13.20 -8.11
N LEU A 198 -30.54 -12.31 -8.58
CA LEU A 198 -30.59 -11.93 -10.00
C LEU A 198 -29.35 -11.20 -10.54
N TRP A 199 -28.51 -10.55 -9.70
CA TRP A 199 -27.27 -9.92 -10.19
C TRP A 199 -26.12 -10.90 -10.43
N LEU A 200 -26.17 -12.10 -9.83
CA LEU A 200 -25.13 -13.13 -9.98
C LEU A 200 -25.24 -13.89 -11.31
N VAL A 201 -26.46 -13.96 -11.87
CA VAL A 201 -26.73 -14.60 -13.16
C VAL A 201 -26.30 -13.69 -14.33
N GLU A 202 -26.47 -12.38 -14.18
CA GLU A 202 -26.19 -11.39 -15.24
C GLU A 202 -24.70 -11.18 -15.54
N MET A 203 -23.79 -11.80 -14.77
CA MET A 203 -22.32 -11.73 -14.95
C MET A 203 -21.66 -13.03 -15.41
N GLY A 204 -22.43 -14.08 -15.75
CA GLY A 204 -21.93 -15.24 -16.50
C GLY A 204 -20.88 -16.11 -15.78
N VAL A 205 -21.15 -16.49 -14.52
CA VAL A 205 -20.28 -17.41 -13.76
C VAL A 205 -21.02 -18.72 -13.47
N GLU A 206 -21.02 -19.63 -14.44
CA GLU A 206 -21.22 -21.06 -14.15
C GLU A 206 -19.82 -21.70 -13.99
N ASP A 207 -19.50 -22.13 -12.77
CA ASP A 207 -19.23 -23.56 -12.48
C ASP A 207 -18.67 -23.78 -11.05
N LYS A 208 -19.41 -24.61 -10.30
CA LYS A 208 -19.01 -25.53 -9.21
C LYS A 208 -18.04 -25.01 -8.13
N ILE A 209 -18.60 -24.51 -7.02
CA ILE A 209 -17.90 -24.44 -5.73
C ILE A 209 -18.66 -25.30 -4.71
N LYS A 210 -18.06 -26.42 -4.31
CA LYS A 210 -18.41 -27.14 -3.08
C LYS A 210 -17.91 -26.35 -1.87
N PRO A 211 -18.62 -26.34 -0.72
CA PRO A 211 -18.19 -25.57 0.44
C PRO A 211 -17.09 -26.34 1.19
N ASP A 212 -15.82 -25.98 0.96
CA ASP A 212 -14.72 -26.47 1.77
C ASP A 212 -14.52 -25.60 3.01
N THR A 213 -14.44 -26.29 4.14
CA THR A 213 -14.35 -25.86 5.53
C THR A 213 -13.37 -24.71 5.79
N ILE A 214 -13.86 -23.70 6.51
CA ILE A 214 -13.14 -22.51 6.98
C ILE A 214 -11.85 -22.88 7.73
N SER A 215 -10.69 -22.60 7.13
CA SER A 215 -9.40 -22.59 7.85
C SER A 215 -8.95 -21.16 8.14
N THR A 216 -9.61 -20.48 9.08
CA THR A 216 -9.03 -19.28 9.70
C THR A 216 -7.87 -19.72 10.60
N LYS A 217 -6.64 -19.68 10.09
CA LYS A 217 -5.45 -19.87 10.93
C LYS A 217 -5.27 -18.66 11.84
N PHE A 218 -5.97 -18.64 12.97
CA PHE A 218 -5.65 -17.76 14.08
C PHE A 218 -4.40 -18.31 14.78
N CYS A 219 -3.29 -17.57 14.78
CA CYS A 219 -2.26 -17.78 15.79
C CYS A 219 -2.86 -17.49 17.16
N LYS A 220 -3.29 -18.52 17.88
CA LYS A 220 -3.66 -18.45 19.29
C LYS A 220 -2.39 -18.20 20.11
N GLU A 221 -1.98 -16.95 20.27
CA GLU A 221 -1.03 -16.58 21.32
C GLU A 221 -1.78 -16.05 22.53
N LYS A 222 -1.55 -16.68 23.69
CA LYS A 222 -2.25 -16.49 24.98
C LYS A 222 -2.03 -15.11 25.65
N ASN A 223 -1.63 -14.06 24.91
CA ASN A 223 -1.23 -12.77 25.47
C ASN A 223 -1.96 -11.57 24.82
N GLY A 224 -3.29 -11.65 24.73
CA GLY A 224 -4.13 -10.64 24.06
C GLY A 224 -4.09 -9.21 24.62
N MET A 225 -3.56 -8.99 25.85
CA MET A 225 -3.48 -7.67 26.47
C MET A 225 -2.16 -6.91 26.22
N LYS A 226 -1.12 -7.55 25.65
CA LYS A 226 0.22 -6.94 25.46
C LYS A 226 0.49 -6.41 24.04
N LEU A 227 -0.43 -6.60 23.10
CA LEU A 227 -0.25 -6.34 21.66
C LEU A 227 -1.16 -5.24 21.10
N ASP A 228 -2.12 -4.73 21.89
CA ASP A 228 -3.05 -3.70 21.41
C ASP A 228 -2.32 -2.40 21.06
N HIS A 229 -2.72 -1.78 19.94
CA HIS A 229 -2.13 -0.56 19.38
C HIS A 229 -0.66 -0.62 18.96
N ARG A 230 -0.04 -1.80 19.01
CA ARG A 230 1.32 -1.97 18.49
C ARG A 230 1.30 -2.40 17.03
N PRO A 231 2.28 -1.95 16.21
CA PRO A 231 2.34 -2.33 14.80
C PRO A 231 2.39 -3.85 14.61
N GLU A 232 2.82 -4.65 15.60
CA GLU A 232 2.89 -6.12 15.49
C GLU A 232 1.52 -6.84 15.54
N SER A 233 0.42 -6.11 15.82
CA SER A 233 -0.95 -6.65 15.88
C SER A 233 -1.61 -6.74 14.50
N VAL A 234 -1.20 -7.72 13.70
CA VAL A 234 -1.71 -7.92 12.33
C VAL A 234 -2.87 -8.90 12.29
N VAL A 235 -3.93 -8.54 11.54
CA VAL A 235 -5.01 -9.47 11.16
C VAL A 235 -4.93 -9.74 9.66
N LEU A 236 -5.02 -11.01 9.28
CA LEU A 236 -4.99 -11.46 7.89
C LEU A 236 -6.35 -12.08 7.54
N VAL A 237 -6.99 -11.50 6.53
CA VAL A 237 -8.23 -11.99 5.94
C VAL A 237 -7.92 -12.50 4.53
N LYS A 238 -8.46 -13.67 4.15
CA LYS A 238 -8.21 -14.30 2.85
C LYS A 238 -9.49 -14.70 2.14
N GLY A 239 -9.45 -14.73 0.81
CA GLY A 239 -10.51 -15.28 -0.02
C GLY A 239 -11.82 -14.47 0.04
N THR A 240 -12.95 -15.16 0.06
CA THR A 240 -14.30 -14.59 0.08
C THR A 240 -14.54 -13.66 1.28
N ASN A 241 -13.89 -13.94 2.41
CA ASN A 241 -14.00 -13.10 3.62
C ASN A 241 -13.48 -11.67 3.41
N THR A 242 -12.71 -11.40 2.36
CA THR A 242 -12.28 -10.04 2.01
C THR A 242 -13.45 -9.16 1.56
N PHE A 243 -14.50 -9.75 0.98
CA PHE A 243 -15.73 -9.04 0.66
C PHE A 243 -16.56 -8.75 1.91
N THR A 244 -16.58 -9.67 2.88
CA THR A 244 -17.18 -9.40 4.19
C THR A 244 -16.47 -8.24 4.88
N LEU A 245 -15.12 -8.20 4.82
CA LEU A 245 -14.34 -7.08 5.35
C LEU A 245 -14.64 -5.76 4.62
N LEU A 246 -14.82 -5.77 3.30
CA LEU A 246 -15.23 -4.59 2.54
C LEU A 246 -16.54 -4.02 3.11
N ASN A 247 -17.56 -4.87 3.25
CA ASN A 247 -18.87 -4.46 3.78
C ASN A 247 -18.79 -3.98 5.22
N PHE A 248 -18.05 -4.68 6.08
CA PHE A 248 -17.77 -4.26 7.46
C PHE A 248 -17.20 -2.84 7.47
N LEU A 249 -16.15 -2.59 6.68
CA LEU A 249 -15.50 -1.28 6.64
C LEU A 249 -16.43 -0.18 6.12
N ILE A 250 -17.27 -0.46 5.13
CA ILE A 250 -18.25 0.51 4.61
C ILE A 250 -19.27 0.91 5.69
N ASN A 251 -19.72 -0.05 6.50
CA ASN A 251 -20.73 0.18 7.53
C ASN A 251 -20.14 0.58 8.90
N CYS A 252 -18.81 0.58 9.02
CA CYS A 252 -18.12 0.83 10.29
C CYS A 252 -18.16 2.32 10.67
N LYS A 253 -19.02 2.68 11.63
CA LYS A 253 -19.12 4.07 12.13
C LYS A 253 -17.83 4.57 12.79
N SER A 254 -17.02 3.69 13.37
CA SER A 254 -15.73 4.04 14.01
C SER A 254 -14.58 4.24 13.01
N LEU A 255 -14.84 4.15 11.70
CA LEU A 255 -13.83 4.32 10.68
C LEU A 255 -13.39 5.80 10.50
N VAL A 256 -14.30 6.72 10.83
CA VAL A 256 -14.10 8.17 10.75
C VAL A 256 -13.73 8.70 12.13
N ALA A 257 -12.74 9.58 12.18
CA ALA A 257 -12.35 10.22 13.43
C ALA A 257 -13.50 11.14 13.93
N SER A 258 -13.84 11.06 15.21
CA SER A 258 -14.83 11.94 15.83
C SER A 258 -14.27 13.32 16.19
N ALA A 259 -12.95 13.44 16.33
CA ALA A 259 -12.29 14.67 16.75
C ALA A 259 -10.92 14.85 16.09
N GLY A 260 -10.46 16.11 16.03
CA GLY A 260 -9.16 16.49 15.49
C GLY A 260 -9.16 16.88 14.01
N PRO A 261 -7.98 17.08 13.40
CA PRO A 261 -7.84 17.57 12.02
C PRO A 261 -8.41 16.66 10.93
N GLN A 262 -8.73 15.42 11.27
CA GLN A 262 -9.32 14.42 10.37
C GLN A 262 -10.79 14.14 10.71
N ALA A 263 -11.40 14.93 11.60
CA ALA A 263 -12.77 14.72 12.04
C ALA A 263 -13.76 14.83 10.87
N GLY A 264 -14.67 13.87 10.78
CA GLY A 264 -15.68 13.81 9.72
C GLY A 264 -15.14 13.42 8.33
N ILE A 265 -13.86 13.09 8.20
CA ILE A 265 -13.24 12.80 6.91
C ILE A 265 -13.09 11.28 6.71
N PRO A 266 -13.66 10.69 5.64
CA PRO A 266 -13.53 9.25 5.37
C PRO A 266 -12.06 8.85 5.18
N PRO A 267 -11.70 7.56 5.34
CA PRO A 267 -10.32 7.09 5.16
C PRO A 267 -9.72 7.41 3.80
N THR A 268 -8.40 7.50 3.75
CA THR A 268 -7.69 7.71 2.48
C THR A 268 -7.48 6.37 1.78
N LEU A 269 -7.99 6.25 0.56
CA LEU A 269 -7.66 5.19 -0.39
C LEU A 269 -6.40 5.58 -1.17
N LEU A 270 -5.43 4.68 -1.25
CA LEU A 270 -4.20 4.83 -2.04
C LEU A 270 -4.07 3.67 -3.02
N SER A 271 -3.86 3.97 -4.29
CA SER A 271 -3.74 2.96 -5.34
C SER A 271 -2.66 3.32 -6.37
N PRO A 272 -1.95 2.32 -6.94
CA PRO A 272 -1.12 2.51 -8.13
C PRO A 272 -1.93 2.83 -9.39
N VAL A 273 -3.18 2.35 -9.46
CA VAL A 273 -4.04 2.42 -10.66
C VAL A 273 -5.22 3.36 -10.40
N ALA A 274 -5.70 4.00 -11.47
CA ALA A 274 -6.87 4.87 -11.43
C ALA A 274 -8.14 4.10 -11.01
N PHE A 275 -9.01 4.77 -10.26
CA PHE A 275 -10.30 4.23 -9.83
C PHE A 275 -11.34 5.34 -9.74
N ARG A 276 -12.62 4.99 -9.61
CA ARG A 276 -13.71 5.96 -9.51
C ARG A 276 -13.48 6.93 -8.35
N GLY A 277 -13.66 8.23 -8.60
CA GLY A 277 -13.47 9.28 -7.59
C GLY A 277 -12.00 9.61 -7.26
N ALA A 278 -11.03 8.87 -7.80
CA ALA A 278 -9.63 9.08 -7.50
C ALA A 278 -9.09 10.38 -8.11
N THR A 279 -8.26 11.08 -7.34
CA THR A 279 -7.48 12.21 -7.82
C THR A 279 -6.03 11.78 -8.01
N MET A 280 -5.46 12.13 -9.16
CA MET A 280 -4.03 11.90 -9.42
C MET A 280 -3.18 12.85 -8.58
N GLN A 281 -2.12 12.33 -7.97
CA GLN A 281 -1.15 13.08 -7.19
C GLN A 281 0.27 12.66 -7.57
N THR A 282 1.23 13.53 -7.30
CA THR A 282 2.65 13.31 -7.63
C THR A 282 3.52 13.41 -6.39
N LEU A 283 4.44 12.47 -6.22
CA LEU A 283 5.49 12.54 -5.22
C LEU A 283 6.40 13.74 -5.48
N LYS A 284 6.76 14.47 -4.43
CA LYS A 284 7.62 15.66 -4.54
C LYS A 284 9.07 15.22 -4.58
N ALA A 285 9.70 15.31 -5.75
CA ALA A 285 11.13 15.06 -5.92
C ALA A 285 11.92 16.37 -5.87
N ARG A 286 13.07 16.36 -5.18
CA ARG A 286 14.02 17.48 -5.10
C ARG A 286 15.43 16.93 -5.11
N SER A 287 16.28 17.36 -6.04
CA SER A 287 17.71 17.06 -5.95
C SER A 287 18.49 18.21 -5.29
N ILE A 288 19.55 17.82 -4.57
CA ILE A 288 20.42 18.69 -3.80
C ILE A 288 21.85 18.23 -4.05
N ASN A 289 22.71 19.18 -4.43
CA ASN A 289 24.14 18.95 -4.61
C ASN A 289 24.86 19.24 -3.28
N VAL A 290 25.43 18.21 -2.66
CA VAL A 290 26.18 18.33 -1.40
C VAL A 290 27.67 18.11 -1.67
N ARG A 291 28.49 19.13 -1.44
CA ARG A 291 29.95 18.97 -1.51
C ARG A 291 30.47 18.56 -0.14
N THR A 292 31.00 17.35 0.01
CA THR A 292 31.58 16.88 1.27
C THR A 292 33.10 16.84 1.15
N GLN A 293 33.78 17.51 2.08
CA GLN A 293 35.24 17.54 2.14
C GLN A 293 35.74 16.31 2.92
N ALA A 294 36.38 15.36 2.22
CA ALA A 294 36.99 14.19 2.84
C ALA A 294 38.52 14.29 2.72
N ARG A 295 39.17 14.62 3.84
CA ARG A 295 40.62 14.62 4.17
C ARG A 295 41.64 15.30 3.22
N SER A 296 41.37 15.47 1.93
CA SER A 296 42.15 16.32 1.00
C SER A 296 41.52 16.52 -0.39
N HIS A 297 40.48 15.76 -0.76
CA HIS A 297 39.76 15.91 -2.03
C HIS A 297 38.28 16.25 -1.82
N TYR A 298 37.77 17.20 -2.60
CA TYR A 298 36.33 17.45 -2.70
C TYR A 298 35.69 16.29 -3.46
N LYS A 299 34.83 15.53 -2.80
CA LYS A 299 33.93 14.61 -3.49
C LYS A 299 32.55 15.26 -3.56
N ASN A 300 32.04 15.43 -4.78
CA ASN A 300 30.66 15.83 -4.98
C ASN A 300 29.77 14.64 -4.63
N LEU A 301 28.87 14.84 -3.66
CA LEU A 301 27.85 13.88 -3.30
C LEU A 301 26.51 14.47 -3.72
N PHE A 302 25.78 13.74 -4.55
CA PHE A 302 24.48 14.17 -5.03
C PHE A 302 23.41 13.48 -4.19
N SER A 303 22.35 14.21 -3.89
CA SER A 303 21.25 13.71 -3.07
C SER A 303 19.93 13.97 -3.78
N LEU A 304 19.07 12.96 -3.89
CA LEU A 304 17.71 13.07 -4.41
C LEU A 304 16.73 12.71 -3.30
N GLU A 305 15.90 13.67 -2.93
CA GLU A 305 14.85 13.51 -1.93
C GLU A 305 13.49 13.36 -2.62
N ILE A 306 12.77 12.29 -2.30
CA ILE A 306 11.40 12.05 -2.77
C ILE A 306 10.48 11.99 -1.55
N VAL A 307 9.47 12.86 -1.51
CA VAL A 307 8.54 13.02 -0.38
C VAL A 307 7.11 12.71 -0.80
N GLY A 308 6.41 11.91 0.01
CA GLY A 308 5.02 11.49 -0.21
C GLY A 308 4.85 9.99 0.06
N PRO A 309 3.67 9.40 -0.22
CA PRO A 309 3.43 7.97 -0.06
C PRO A 309 4.17 7.16 -1.13
N VAL A 310 5.43 6.81 -0.87
CA VAL A 310 6.20 5.92 -1.74
C VAL A 310 5.71 4.49 -1.53
N MET A 311 4.95 4.00 -2.50
CA MET A 311 4.40 2.65 -2.49
C MET A 311 5.41 1.60 -2.96
N PRO A 312 5.14 0.30 -2.71
CA PRO A 312 6.03 -0.81 -3.09
C PRO A 312 6.47 -0.78 -4.57
N HIS A 313 5.53 -0.55 -5.49
CA HIS A 313 5.85 -0.47 -6.93
C HIS A 313 6.74 0.73 -7.27
N CYS A 314 6.55 1.88 -6.61
CA CYS A 314 7.37 3.07 -6.80
C CYS A 314 8.81 2.79 -6.38
N LEU A 315 9.01 2.16 -5.21
CA LEU A 315 10.35 1.86 -4.67
C LEU A 315 11.15 0.99 -5.64
N HIS A 316 10.54 -0.07 -6.18
CA HIS A 316 11.21 -0.94 -7.16
C HIS A 316 11.41 -0.27 -8.52
N SER A 317 10.42 0.47 -9.01
CA SER A 317 10.55 1.13 -10.31
C SER A 317 11.60 2.25 -10.27
N LEU A 318 11.70 2.97 -9.16
CA LEU A 318 12.77 3.94 -8.89
C LEU A 318 14.13 3.26 -8.75
N SER A 319 14.23 2.11 -8.06
CA SER A 319 15.51 1.42 -7.92
C SER A 319 16.03 0.87 -9.25
N MET A 320 15.14 0.41 -10.15
CA MET A 320 15.50 0.06 -11.53
C MET A 320 15.98 1.28 -12.33
N LEU A 321 15.29 2.42 -12.20
CA LEU A 321 15.69 3.67 -12.84
C LEU A 321 17.07 4.11 -12.35
N LEU A 322 17.28 4.15 -11.02
CA LEU A 322 18.53 4.54 -10.38
C LEU A 322 19.68 3.59 -10.73
N LYS A 323 19.42 2.28 -10.84
CA LYS A 323 20.41 1.29 -11.29
C LYS A 323 20.99 1.69 -12.65
N SER A 324 20.15 2.11 -13.59
CA SER A 324 20.59 2.57 -14.91
C SER A 324 21.22 3.97 -14.88
N ALA A 325 20.62 4.90 -14.14
CA ALA A 325 21.01 6.31 -14.14
C ALA A 325 22.26 6.62 -13.30
N GLN A 326 22.66 5.74 -12.39
CA GLN A 326 23.78 5.94 -11.44
C GLN A 326 24.87 4.86 -11.60
N ASN A 327 24.91 4.20 -12.76
CA ASN A 327 25.82 3.10 -13.12
C ASN A 327 25.97 2.05 -12.00
N GLY A 328 24.84 1.59 -11.44
CA GLY A 328 24.85 0.54 -10.41
C GLY A 328 25.45 0.93 -9.06
N THR A 329 25.57 2.23 -8.75
CA THR A 329 26.09 2.72 -7.46
C THR A 329 25.22 3.80 -6.84
N PHE A 330 24.51 3.47 -5.76
CA PHE A 330 23.75 4.44 -4.96
C PHE A 330 23.44 3.90 -3.56
N SER A 331 23.11 4.79 -2.62
CA SER A 331 22.59 4.43 -1.31
C SER A 331 21.28 5.17 -1.06
N ALA A 332 20.25 4.46 -0.62
CA ALA A 332 18.90 4.97 -0.46
C ALA A 332 18.38 4.71 0.95
N VAL A 333 18.18 5.79 1.71
CA VAL A 333 17.57 5.76 3.05
C VAL A 333 16.06 5.86 2.91
N CYS A 334 15.34 4.86 3.42
CA CYS A 334 13.90 4.72 3.35
C CYS A 334 13.26 5.05 4.70
N TYR A 335 12.51 6.14 4.77
CA TYR A 335 11.74 6.50 5.95
C TYR A 335 10.37 5.83 5.89
N THR A 336 10.22 4.73 6.61
CA THR A 336 9.00 3.92 6.60
C THR A 336 7.90 4.52 7.47
N HIS A 337 6.65 4.40 7.03
CA HIS A 337 5.50 4.58 7.90
C HIS A 337 5.35 3.34 8.79
N GLU A 338 5.82 3.44 10.03
CA GLU A 338 5.96 2.31 10.97
C GLU A 338 4.74 1.37 11.08
N PRO A 339 3.47 1.86 11.11
CA PRO A 339 2.29 1.01 11.12
C PRO A 339 2.17 0.02 9.95
N THR A 340 2.79 0.35 8.81
CA THR A 340 2.75 -0.48 7.59
C THR A 340 3.93 -1.44 7.45
N ALA A 341 4.95 -1.36 8.32
CA ALA A 341 6.14 -2.21 8.25
C ALA A 341 5.80 -3.71 8.32
N VAL A 342 4.78 -4.03 9.12
CA VAL A 342 4.35 -5.41 9.38
C VAL A 342 3.62 -6.08 8.23
N PHE A 343 3.27 -5.34 7.17
CA PHE A 343 2.67 -5.93 5.97
C PHE A 343 3.63 -6.81 5.18
N ASN A 344 4.90 -6.78 5.53
CA ASN A 344 5.92 -7.70 5.04
C ASN A 344 5.86 -9.11 5.66
N ALA A 345 4.99 -9.33 6.65
CA ALA A 345 4.91 -10.62 7.31
C ALA A 345 4.51 -11.71 6.29
N GLY A 346 5.27 -12.81 6.28
CA GLY A 346 5.03 -13.93 5.37
C GLY A 346 3.65 -14.57 5.58
N ILE A 347 2.90 -14.77 4.49
CA ILE A 347 1.49 -15.17 4.51
C ILE A 347 1.26 -16.62 4.05
N SER A 348 2.30 -17.28 3.51
CA SER A 348 2.28 -18.68 3.08
C SER A 348 3.71 -19.25 2.89
N ASN A 349 3.88 -20.56 3.11
CA ASN A 349 5.13 -21.31 2.90
C ASN A 349 5.22 -21.97 1.49
N LYS A 350 4.26 -21.75 0.59
CA LYS A 350 4.29 -22.37 -0.75
C LYS A 350 4.99 -21.43 -1.75
N GLN A 351 6.15 -21.87 -2.27
CA GLN A 351 7.04 -21.06 -3.13
C GLN A 351 6.77 -21.19 -4.66
N ASP A 352 5.81 -22.01 -5.09
CA ASP A 352 5.76 -22.51 -6.48
C ASP A 352 4.69 -21.87 -7.40
N MET A 353 4.52 -20.55 -7.40
CA MET A 353 3.53 -19.89 -8.27
C MET A 353 4.09 -18.72 -9.10
N LYS A 354 5.24 -18.91 -9.75
CA LYS A 354 5.94 -17.83 -10.50
C LYS A 354 5.35 -17.49 -11.87
N LEU A 355 4.98 -18.47 -12.70
CA LEU A 355 4.81 -18.23 -14.14
C LEU A 355 3.36 -17.95 -14.60
N VAL A 356 2.36 -18.58 -13.97
CA VAL A 356 0.95 -18.42 -14.35
C VAL A 356 0.36 -17.11 -13.84
N VAL A 357 0.89 -16.60 -12.73
CA VAL A 357 0.41 -15.39 -12.06
C VAL A 357 0.75 -14.11 -12.84
N ILE A 358 1.99 -13.99 -13.34
CA ILE A 358 2.45 -12.79 -14.06
C ILE A 358 1.61 -12.56 -15.32
N LYS A 359 1.25 -13.63 -16.05
CA LYS A 359 0.36 -13.51 -17.22
C LYS A 359 -1.04 -12.98 -16.85
N ARG A 360 -1.58 -13.36 -15.69
CA ARG A 360 -2.91 -12.95 -15.22
C ARG A 360 -2.98 -11.50 -14.70
N LEU A 361 -1.84 -10.93 -14.30
CA LEU A 361 -1.72 -9.54 -13.82
C LEU A 361 -1.09 -8.59 -14.85
N SER A 362 -0.80 -9.07 -16.06
CA SER A 362 -0.12 -8.30 -17.10
C SER A 362 -0.84 -6.99 -17.50
N ASN A 363 -2.17 -6.92 -17.30
CA ASN A 363 -2.99 -5.77 -17.63
C ASN A 363 -3.15 -4.75 -16.48
N CYS A 364 -2.46 -4.94 -15.34
CA CYS A 364 -2.64 -4.07 -14.18
C CYS A 364 -1.82 -2.77 -14.23
N GLY A 365 -1.15 -2.51 -15.35
CA GLY A 365 -0.44 -1.26 -15.62
C GLY A 365 0.85 -1.01 -14.85
N LEU A 366 1.40 -2.05 -14.21
CA LEU A 366 2.73 -2.01 -13.62
C LEU A 366 3.75 -2.69 -14.53
N HIS A 367 5.02 -2.29 -14.39
CA HIS A 367 6.11 -2.91 -15.10
C HIS A 367 6.25 -4.41 -14.73
N PRO A 368 6.46 -5.33 -15.69
CA PRO A 368 6.51 -6.78 -15.44
C PRO A 368 7.56 -7.21 -14.41
N ASN A 369 8.72 -6.55 -14.38
CA ASN A 369 9.75 -6.85 -13.37
C ASN A 369 9.27 -6.46 -11.96
N THR A 370 8.57 -5.32 -11.84
CA THR A 370 7.95 -4.90 -10.58
C THR A 370 6.91 -5.90 -10.13
N LEU A 371 6.07 -6.39 -11.04
CA LEU A 371 5.09 -7.44 -10.73
C LEU A 371 5.75 -8.75 -10.32
N SER A 372 6.83 -9.12 -10.99
CA SER A 372 7.60 -10.33 -10.67
C SER A 372 8.16 -10.25 -9.25
N GLN A 373 8.70 -9.08 -8.86
CA GLN A 373 9.18 -8.86 -7.49
C GLN A 373 8.02 -8.93 -6.48
N LEU A 374 6.91 -8.24 -6.73
CA LEU A 374 5.75 -8.21 -5.81
C LEU A 374 5.01 -9.56 -5.72
N ALA A 375 5.13 -10.42 -6.73
CA ALA A 375 4.59 -11.77 -6.68
C ALA A 375 5.34 -12.66 -5.67
N LEU A 376 6.62 -12.37 -5.41
CA LEU A 376 7.43 -13.11 -4.45
C LEU A 376 6.98 -12.85 -3.01
N ASN A 377 7.12 -13.88 -2.18
CA ASN A 377 6.94 -13.73 -0.74
C ASN A 377 8.01 -12.79 -0.18
N SER A 378 7.58 -11.80 0.62
CA SER A 378 8.53 -10.94 1.34
C SER A 378 9.26 -11.76 2.39
N THR A 379 10.59 -11.61 2.43
CA THR A 379 11.46 -12.23 3.44
C THR A 379 11.78 -11.28 4.59
N LEU A 380 11.22 -10.06 4.58
CA LEU A 380 11.53 -8.99 5.53
C LEU A 380 10.86 -9.18 6.91
N GLY A 381 9.96 -10.16 7.05
CA GLY A 381 9.28 -10.44 8.32
C GLY A 381 8.37 -9.29 8.74
N LYS A 382 8.47 -8.84 10.00
CA LYS A 382 7.68 -7.69 10.49
C LYS A 382 8.39 -6.34 10.30
N SER A 383 9.57 -6.34 9.70
CA SER A 383 10.39 -5.16 9.48
C SER A 383 10.25 -4.65 8.06
N ALA A 384 10.83 -3.49 7.78
CA ALA A 384 10.77 -2.84 6.49
C ALA A 384 12.15 -2.32 6.10
N ILE A 385 12.44 -2.21 4.82
CA ILE A 385 13.76 -1.72 4.38
C ILE A 385 13.94 -0.28 4.85
N ARG A 386 15.01 -0.04 5.62
CA ARG A 386 15.43 1.29 6.12
C ARG A 386 16.60 1.86 5.32
N LEU A 387 17.49 0.99 4.87
CA LEU A 387 18.62 1.35 4.01
C LEU A 387 18.71 0.34 2.87
N LEU A 388 18.78 0.83 1.65
CA LEU A 388 19.04 0.06 0.44
C LEU A 388 20.32 0.59 -0.19
N GLU A 389 21.37 -0.21 -0.21
CA GLU A 389 22.64 0.10 -0.84
C GLU A 389 22.77 -0.71 -2.12
N MET A 390 23.31 -0.08 -3.16
CA MET A 390 23.67 -0.72 -4.41
C MET A 390 25.14 -0.46 -4.69
N SER A 391 25.92 -1.53 -4.80
CA SER A 391 27.34 -1.51 -5.16
C SER A 391 27.58 -2.54 -6.25
N ASP A 392 28.21 -2.14 -7.34
CA ASP A 392 28.55 -3.04 -8.46
C ASP A 392 27.34 -3.84 -8.98
N TYR A 393 26.19 -3.16 -9.10
CA TYR A 393 24.90 -3.74 -9.52
C TYR A 393 24.30 -4.80 -8.57
N LEU A 394 24.88 -5.00 -7.38
CA LEU A 394 24.34 -5.85 -6.33
C LEU A 394 23.64 -4.99 -5.27
N TYR A 395 22.48 -5.45 -4.81
CA TYR A 395 21.75 -4.83 -3.72
C TYR A 395 22.15 -5.44 -2.37
N THR A 396 22.28 -4.60 -1.37
CA THR A 396 22.32 -4.95 0.05
C THR A 396 21.30 -4.08 0.78
N TRP A 397 20.65 -4.60 1.82
CA TRP A 397 19.68 -3.83 2.59
C TRP A 397 19.79 -4.06 4.09
N LYS A 398 19.29 -3.08 4.84
CA LYS A 398 19.11 -3.12 6.29
C LYS A 398 17.64 -2.88 6.64
N LEU A 399 17.17 -3.60 7.65
CA LEU A 399 15.79 -3.62 8.15
C LEU A 399 15.51 -2.59 9.25
#